data_AF-A0A5E4GFQ8-F1
#
_entry.id   AF-A0A5E4GFQ8-F1
#
_cell.length_a   1.000
_cell.length_b   1.000
_cell.length_c   1.000
_cell.angle_alpha   90.00
_cell.angle_beta   90.00
_cell.angle_gamma   90.00
#
_symmetry.space_group_name_H-M   'P 1'
#
loop_
_entity.id
_entity.type
_entity.pdbx_description
1 polymer ?
#
loop_
_entity_poly.entity_id
_entity_poly.type
_entity_poly.pdbx_seq_one_letter_code
_entity_poly.pdbx_strand_id
1 'polypeptide(L)'
;MLQMRPLPSVVRFNKILGQVAKLKHYSAVISFYNKMGVSRIGHDVCTLNILINSYCHLNQMGFSLSVLGKFFKLGLEPSVFTFTTLINGFLLENRVVQAAELFNKMINAGNCQPDAVTYGTLVKGFCMK
;
A
#
# COMPACT_ATOMS: atom_id res chain seq x y z
N MET A 1 -30.53 -8.01 -3.57
CA MET A 1 -29.18 -7.59 -3.98
C MET A 1 -29.31 -6.63 -5.14
N LEU A 2 -28.94 -5.36 -4.97
CA LEU A 2 -28.99 -4.38 -6.05
C LEU A 2 -27.80 -4.61 -7.00
N GLN A 3 -28.05 -5.17 -8.18
CA GLN A 3 -27.07 -5.11 -9.26
C GLN A 3 -27.01 -3.66 -9.74
N MET A 4 -25.95 -2.94 -9.39
CA MET A 4 -25.66 -1.65 -10.02
C MET A 4 -25.12 -1.91 -11.43
N ARG A 5 -25.94 -1.65 -12.43
CA ARG A 5 -25.52 -1.53 -13.83
C ARG A 5 -25.71 -0.07 -14.26
N PRO A 6 -24.66 0.59 -14.78
CA PRO A 6 -23.30 0.09 -15.02
C PRO A 6 -22.46 -0.07 -13.73
N LEU A 7 -21.41 -0.91 -13.79
CA LEU A 7 -20.42 -1.07 -12.72
C LEU A 7 -19.79 0.29 -12.41
N PRO A 8 -19.70 0.72 -11.12
CA PRO A 8 -19.12 2.02 -10.81
C PRO A 8 -17.61 2.01 -11.10
N SER A 9 -17.07 3.14 -11.55
CA SER A 9 -15.66 3.23 -11.96
C SER A 9 -14.70 3.00 -10.80
N VAL A 10 -13.58 2.30 -11.08
CA VAL A 10 -12.49 2.05 -10.12
C VAL A 10 -11.99 3.37 -9.50
N VAL A 11 -11.94 4.45 -10.29
CA VAL A 11 -11.55 5.80 -9.84
C VAL A 11 -12.44 6.33 -8.71
N ARG A 12 -13.77 6.12 -8.78
CA ARG A 12 -14.69 6.56 -7.71
C ARG A 12 -14.44 5.78 -6.43
N PHE A 13 -14.22 4.47 -6.54
CA PHE A 13 -13.87 3.65 -5.39
C PHE A 13 -12.53 4.06 -4.77
N ASN A 14 -11.51 4.32 -5.58
CA ASN A 14 -10.20 4.80 -5.10
C ASN A 14 -10.33 6.11 -4.33
N LYS A 15 -11.18 7.03 -4.77
CA LYS A 15 -11.45 8.27 -4.03
C LYS A 15 -12.04 7.96 -2.65
N ILE A 16 -13.02 7.07 -2.56
CA ILE A 16 -13.64 6.67 -1.29
C ILE A 16 -12.61 5.96 -0.41
N LEU A 17 -11.93 4.93 -0.91
CA LEU A 17 -10.90 4.19 -0.18
C LEU A 17 -9.80 5.12 0.33
N GLY A 18 -9.35 6.06 -0.51
CA GLY A 18 -8.35 7.05 -0.15
C GLY A 18 -8.82 7.98 0.97
N GLN A 19 -10.08 8.43 0.96
CA GLN A 19 -10.64 9.23 2.06
C GLN A 19 -10.77 8.43 3.35
N VAL A 20 -11.28 7.20 3.27
CA VAL A 20 -11.39 6.29 4.42
C VAL A 20 -10.01 5.98 5.02
N ALA A 21 -8.99 5.78 4.19
CA ALA A 21 -7.61 5.59 4.63
C ALA A 21 -7.04 6.84 5.31
N LYS A 22 -7.33 8.06 4.79
CA LYS A 22 -6.93 9.33 5.42
C LYS A 22 -7.57 9.53 6.80
N LEU A 23 -8.80 9.06 6.97
CA LEU A 23 -9.49 9.01 8.26
C LEU A 23 -9.00 7.86 9.17
N LYS A 24 -7.95 7.13 8.77
CA LYS A 24 -7.35 6.00 9.50
C LYS A 24 -8.29 4.81 9.74
N HIS A 25 -9.39 4.72 8.99
CA HIS A 25 -10.34 3.61 9.06
C HIS A 25 -9.87 2.42 8.20
N TYR A 26 -8.66 1.92 8.45
CA TYR A 26 -7.98 0.93 7.60
C TYR A 26 -8.71 -0.42 7.50
N SER A 27 -9.36 -0.88 8.57
CA SER A 27 -10.19 -2.09 8.54
C SER A 27 -11.38 -1.94 7.58
N ALA A 28 -11.97 -0.74 7.53
CA ALA A 28 -13.04 -0.43 6.59
C ALA A 28 -12.52 -0.42 5.15
N VAL A 29 -11.31 0.10 4.89
CA VAL A 29 -10.67 0.03 3.57
C VAL A 29 -10.59 -1.41 3.06
N ILE A 30 -10.12 -2.33 3.91
CA ILE A 30 -10.00 -3.76 3.56
C ILE A 30 -11.39 -4.37 3.29
N SER A 31 -12.37 -4.08 4.15
CA SER A 31 -13.75 -4.54 3.98
C SER A 31 -14.35 -4.06 2.65
N PHE A 32 -14.15 -2.78 2.31
CA PHE A 32 -14.62 -2.21 1.05
C PHE A 32 -13.94 -2.83 -0.17
N TYR A 33 -12.62 -3.05 -0.12
CA TYR A 33 -11.91 -3.71 -1.20
C TYR A 33 -12.40 -5.14 -1.43
N ASN A 34 -12.67 -5.91 -0.37
CA ASN A 34 -13.24 -7.25 -0.51
C ASN A 34 -14.61 -7.21 -1.21
N LYS A 35 -15.44 -6.20 -0.91
CA LYS A 35 -16.72 -5.98 -1.61
C LYS A 35 -16.53 -5.60 -3.08
N MET A 36 -15.48 -4.86 -3.44
CA MET A 36 -15.14 -4.60 -4.85
C MET A 36 -14.86 -5.91 -5.60
N GLY A 37 -14.10 -6.82 -4.99
CA GLY A 37 -13.80 -8.14 -5.56
C GLY A 37 -15.04 -9.00 -5.81
N VAL A 38 -15.93 -9.10 -4.81
CA VAL A 38 -17.22 -9.82 -4.94
C VAL A 38 -18.10 -9.20 -6.04
N SER A 39 -18.04 -7.89 -6.19
CA SER A 39 -18.80 -7.14 -7.21
C SER A 39 -18.13 -7.14 -8.59
N ARG A 40 -17.04 -7.91 -8.78
CA ARG A 40 -16.24 -7.97 -10.03
C ARG A 40 -15.72 -6.61 -10.50
N ILE A 41 -15.50 -5.68 -9.57
CA ILE A 41 -14.87 -4.39 -9.87
C ILE A 41 -13.36 -4.62 -9.84
N GLY A 42 -12.68 -4.16 -10.91
CA GLY A 42 -11.23 -4.23 -11.02
C GLY A 42 -10.52 -3.39 -9.95
N HIS A 43 -9.20 -3.55 -9.89
CA HIS A 43 -8.32 -2.73 -9.05
C HIS A 43 -7.12 -2.32 -9.88
N ASP A 44 -6.55 -1.19 -9.51
CA ASP A 44 -5.38 -0.60 -10.18
C ASP A 44 -4.25 -0.36 -9.16
N VAL A 45 -3.15 0.21 -9.63
CA VAL A 45 -1.99 0.58 -8.82
C VAL A 45 -2.39 1.43 -7.59
N CYS A 46 -3.31 2.37 -7.76
CA CYS A 46 -3.78 3.22 -6.67
C CYS A 46 -4.51 2.40 -5.59
N THR A 47 -5.41 1.51 -6.01
CA THR A 47 -6.13 0.60 -5.11
C THR A 47 -5.16 -0.25 -4.28
N LEU A 48 -4.16 -0.84 -4.94
CA LEU A 48 -3.18 -1.73 -4.29
C LEU A 48 -2.27 -0.96 -3.32
N ASN A 49 -1.85 0.25 -3.68
CA ASN A 49 -1.07 1.11 -2.79
C ASN A 49 -1.87 1.50 -1.53
N ILE A 50 -3.16 1.82 -1.67
CA ILE A 50 -4.04 2.11 -0.52
C ILE A 50 -4.16 0.89 0.41
N LEU A 51 -4.24 -0.32 -0.15
CA LEU A 51 -4.26 -1.55 0.63
C LEU A 51 -2.95 -1.81 1.36
N ILE A 52 -1.81 -1.66 0.70
CA ILE A 52 -0.48 -1.80 1.34
C ILE A 52 -0.42 -0.88 2.55
N ASN A 53 -0.73 0.41 2.37
CA ASN A 53 -0.73 1.38 3.46
C ASN A 53 -1.66 0.97 4.61
N SER A 54 -2.86 0.48 4.27
CA SER A 54 -3.85 0.05 5.27
C SER A 54 -3.37 -1.17 6.07
N TYR A 55 -2.80 -2.17 5.41
CA TYR A 55 -2.22 -3.33 6.08
C TYR A 55 -1.00 -2.97 6.94
N CYS A 56 -0.13 -2.07 6.46
CA CYS A 56 1.00 -1.56 7.23
C CYS A 56 0.53 -0.90 8.54
N HIS A 57 -0.51 -0.07 8.50
CA HIS A 57 -1.05 0.59 9.69
C HIS A 57 -1.87 -0.32 10.63
N LEU A 58 -2.18 -1.55 10.18
CA LEU A 58 -2.82 -2.58 11.00
C LEU A 58 -1.83 -3.60 11.55
N ASN A 59 -0.51 -3.36 11.42
CA ASN A 59 0.55 -4.31 11.77
C ASN A 59 0.35 -5.68 11.11
N GLN A 60 -0.03 -5.65 9.83
CA GLN A 60 -0.32 -6.81 9.02
C GLN A 60 0.65 -6.90 7.83
N MET A 61 1.97 -6.82 8.11
CA MET A 61 2.98 -6.80 7.04
C MET A 61 2.98 -8.03 6.12
N GLY A 62 2.54 -9.20 6.59
CA GLY A 62 2.38 -10.36 5.71
C GLY A 62 1.38 -10.11 4.56
N PHE A 63 0.28 -9.42 4.87
CA PHE A 63 -0.72 -9.06 3.87
C PHE A 63 -0.25 -7.91 2.98
N SER A 64 0.48 -6.91 3.51
CA SER A 64 1.04 -5.84 2.68
C SER A 64 2.03 -6.39 1.64
N LEU A 65 2.90 -7.32 2.03
CA LEU A 65 3.82 -8.02 1.12
C LEU A 65 3.08 -8.94 0.12
N SER A 66 1.97 -9.55 0.54
CA SER A 66 1.11 -10.32 -0.38
C SER A 66 0.50 -9.41 -1.46
N VAL A 67 0.11 -8.19 -1.10
CA VAL A 67 -0.36 -7.17 -2.05
C VAL A 67 0.77 -6.72 -2.99
N LEU A 68 2.01 -6.58 -2.50
CA LEU A 68 3.17 -6.35 -3.35
C LEU A 68 3.38 -7.50 -4.34
N GLY A 69 3.26 -8.77 -3.91
CA GLY A 69 3.31 -9.92 -4.82
C GLY A 69 2.26 -9.84 -5.95
N LYS A 70 1.12 -9.21 -5.67
CA LYS A 70 0.06 -8.98 -6.66
C LYS A 70 0.47 -7.97 -7.75
N PHE A 71 1.31 -6.98 -7.45
CA PHE A 71 1.86 -6.09 -8.47
C PHE A 71 2.59 -6.91 -9.55
N PHE A 72 3.54 -7.75 -9.13
CA PHE A 72 4.32 -8.58 -10.04
C PHE A 72 3.46 -9.59 -10.80
N LYS A 73 2.50 -10.23 -10.14
CA LYS A 73 1.58 -11.17 -10.79
C LYS A 73 0.75 -10.53 -11.90
N LEU A 74 0.44 -9.24 -11.77
CA LEU A 74 -0.35 -8.49 -12.75
C LEU A 74 0.51 -7.71 -13.76
N GLY A 75 1.85 -7.82 -13.69
CA GLY A 75 2.76 -7.03 -14.52
C GLY A 75 2.71 -5.53 -14.21
N LEU A 76 2.29 -5.14 -13.00
CA LEU A 76 2.30 -3.76 -12.53
C LEU A 76 3.64 -3.47 -11.86
N GLU A 77 4.21 -2.31 -12.14
CA GLU A 77 5.46 -1.88 -11.51
C GLU A 77 5.18 -1.15 -10.18
N PRO A 78 5.74 -1.63 -9.05
CA PRO A 78 5.73 -0.88 -7.80
C PRO A 78 6.52 0.42 -7.95
N SER A 79 5.98 1.51 -7.41
CA SER A 79 6.60 2.83 -7.47
C SER A 79 7.44 3.13 -6.22
N VAL A 80 8.18 4.25 -6.24
CA VAL A 80 8.86 4.83 -5.07
C VAL A 80 7.89 4.95 -3.88
N PHE A 81 6.66 5.38 -4.14
CA PHE A 81 5.62 5.46 -3.12
C PHE A 81 5.28 4.10 -2.50
N THR A 82 5.20 3.05 -3.32
CA THR A 82 4.90 1.69 -2.88
C THR A 82 5.97 1.16 -1.92
N PHE A 83 7.24 1.29 -2.29
CA PHE A 83 8.36 0.86 -1.44
C PHE A 83 8.50 1.73 -0.19
N THR A 84 8.34 3.05 -0.30
CA THR A 84 8.36 3.96 0.86
C THR A 84 7.28 3.60 1.87
N THR A 85 6.07 3.23 1.40
CA THR A 85 4.97 2.78 2.25
C THR A 85 5.32 1.48 2.99
N LEU A 86 5.93 0.51 2.32
CA LEU A 86 6.37 -0.74 2.93
C LEU A 86 7.51 -0.55 3.94
N ILE A 87 8.48 0.32 3.62
CA ILE A 87 9.55 0.73 4.55
C ILE A 87 8.90 1.31 5.81
N ASN A 88 7.97 2.26 5.66
CA ASN A 88 7.23 2.82 6.80
C ASN A 88 6.49 1.72 7.59
N GLY A 89 5.87 0.76 6.90
CA GLY A 89 5.20 -0.38 7.54
C GLY A 89 6.12 -1.21 8.43
N PHE A 90 7.31 -1.57 7.94
CA PHE A 90 8.32 -2.23 8.77
C PHE A 90 8.74 -1.37 9.97
N LEU A 91 8.89 -0.06 9.78
CA LEU A 91 9.20 0.85 10.88
C LEU A 91 8.06 0.91 11.90
N LEU A 92 6.79 0.92 11.49
CA LEU A 92 5.65 0.87 12.42
C LEU A 92 5.63 -0.42 13.27
N GLU A 93 6.08 -1.54 12.73
CA GLU A 93 6.19 -2.84 13.45
C GLU A 93 7.51 -3.02 14.23
N ASN A 94 8.35 -1.98 14.37
CA ASN A 94 9.68 -2.10 14.99
C ASN A 94 10.68 -3.03 14.28
N ARG A 95 10.46 -3.28 12.99
CA ARG A 95 11.27 -4.15 12.14
C ARG A 95 12.31 -3.36 11.34
N VAL A 96 13.19 -2.68 12.07
CA VAL A 96 14.19 -1.72 11.52
C VAL A 96 15.14 -2.38 10.52
N VAL A 97 15.61 -3.60 10.82
CA VAL A 97 16.53 -4.33 9.93
C VAL A 97 15.88 -4.57 8.56
N GLN A 98 14.63 -5.03 8.54
CA GLN A 98 13.91 -5.28 7.28
C GLN A 98 13.59 -3.99 6.52
N ALA A 99 13.34 -2.88 7.23
CA ALA A 99 13.18 -1.57 6.60
C ALA A 99 14.46 -1.13 5.87
N ALA A 100 15.61 -1.29 6.52
CA ALA A 100 16.92 -0.95 5.94
C ALA A 100 17.28 -1.88 4.77
N GLU A 101 17.01 -3.19 4.88
CA GLU A 101 17.20 -4.14 3.78
C GLU A 101 16.37 -3.78 2.55
N LEU A 102 15.10 -3.42 2.75
CA LEU A 102 14.22 -3.03 1.64
C LEU A 102 14.70 -1.73 0.98
N PHE A 103 15.13 -0.75 1.78
CA PHE A 103 15.73 0.49 1.27
C PHE A 103 16.99 0.23 0.45
N ASN A 104 17.90 -0.62 0.94
CA ASN A 104 19.11 -0.99 0.21
C ASN A 104 18.79 -1.71 -1.11
N LYS A 105 17.80 -2.62 -1.12
CA LYS A 105 17.32 -3.27 -2.35
C LYS A 105 16.79 -2.25 -3.36
N MET A 106 16.02 -1.26 -2.90
CA MET A 106 15.49 -0.20 -3.74
C MET A 106 16.60 0.60 -4.43
N ILE A 107 17.65 0.99 -3.71
CA ILE A 107 18.82 1.69 -4.27
C ILE A 107 19.59 0.78 -5.23
N ASN A 108 19.91 -0.44 -4.81
CA ASN A 108 20.75 -1.37 -5.58
C ASN A 108 20.10 -1.81 -6.89
N ALA A 109 18.77 -1.86 -6.96
CA ALA A 109 18.05 -2.16 -8.20
C ALA A 109 18.16 -1.02 -9.24
N GLY A 110 18.44 0.22 -8.81
CA GLY A 110 18.70 1.38 -9.67
C GLY A 110 17.49 1.94 -10.43
N ASN A 111 16.43 1.17 -10.61
CA ASN A 111 15.22 1.55 -11.36
C ASN A 111 14.17 2.32 -10.51
N CYS A 112 14.35 2.38 -9.19
CA CYS A 112 13.41 3.01 -8.27
C CYS A 112 14.17 3.86 -7.26
N GLN A 113 14.25 5.17 -7.50
CA GLN A 113 15.10 6.08 -6.72
C GLN A 113 14.35 6.64 -5.50
N PRO A 114 14.92 6.53 -4.28
CA PRO A 114 14.35 7.14 -3.09
C PRO A 114 14.16 8.65 -3.25
N ASP A 115 13.04 9.16 -2.76
CA ASP A 115 12.75 10.60 -2.77
C ASP A 115 12.82 11.21 -1.36
N ALA A 116 12.56 12.51 -1.26
CA ALA A 116 12.54 13.22 0.01
C ALA A 116 11.57 12.60 1.03
N VAL A 117 10.45 12.00 0.58
CA VAL A 117 9.49 11.32 1.45
C VAL A 117 10.10 10.02 1.96
N THR A 118 10.82 9.27 1.14
CA THR A 118 11.55 8.07 1.56
C THR A 118 12.57 8.38 2.66
N TYR A 119 13.42 9.38 2.44
CA TYR A 119 14.42 9.77 3.44
C TYR A 119 13.78 10.31 4.71
N GLY A 120 12.76 11.17 4.61
CA GLY A 120 12.02 11.68 5.76
C GLY A 120 11.37 10.56 6.58
N THR A 121 10.86 9.52 5.92
CA THR A 121 10.30 8.33 6.57
C THR A 121 11.35 7.57 7.37
N LEU A 122 12.54 7.35 6.80
CA LEU A 122 13.64 6.67 7.47
C LEU A 122 14.15 7.43 8.68
N VAL A 123 14.43 8.73 8.53
CA VAL A 123 14.87 9.59 9.64
C VAL A 123 13.83 9.58 10.76
N LYS A 124 12.55 9.75 10.42
CA LYS A 124 11.46 9.67 11.39
C LYS A 124 11.44 8.34 12.13
N GLY A 125 11.51 7.22 11.42
CA GLY A 125 11.39 5.89 12.03
C GLY A 125 12.63 5.41 12.77
N PHE A 126 13.82 5.94 12.46
CA PHE A 126 15.07 5.62 13.16
C PHE A 126 15.35 6.55 14.34
N CYS A 127 14.91 7.81 14.29
CA CYS A 127 15.19 8.79 15.34
C CYS A 127 14.03 8.99 16.34
N MET A 128 12.79 8.69 15.97
CA MET A 128 11.63 8.89 16.87
C MET A 128 11.24 7.62 17.64
N LYS A 129 12.22 6.76 17.93
CA LYS A 129 12.06 5.56 18.76
C LYS A 129 13.05 5.54 19.89
#